data_AF-A0A2I1EZ12-F1
#
_entry.id   AF-A0A2I1EZ12-F1
#
_cell.length_a   1.000
_cell.length_b   1.000
_cell.length_c   1.000
_cell.angle_alpha   90.00
_cell.angle_beta   90.00
_cell.angle_gamma   90.00
#
_symmetry.space_group_name_H-M   'P 1'
#
loop_
_entity.id
_entity.type
_entity.pdbx_description
1 polymer ?
#
loop_
_entity_poly.entity_id
_entity_poly.type
_entity_poly.pdbx_seq_one_letter_code
_entity_poly.pdbx_strand_id
1 'polypeptide(L)'
;IIEKLGSDKFAAIVTDNASNCRVARQNIHQTYPHIWNIRCAAHAINLIASDLVKLEPIKKFINECGKINRYFSTSHASNALLRQGFTTMKIKGGGLQTWVKTRWGSLFMTTDALLRARP
;
A
#
# COMPACT_ATOMS: atom_id res chain seq x y z
N ILE A 1 21.88 13.29 -12.17
CA ILE A 1 21.80 13.70 -10.73
C ILE A 1 23.08 13.33 -10.01
N ILE A 2 23.47 12.05 -10.00
CA ILE A 2 24.70 11.57 -9.35
C ILE A 2 25.94 12.36 -9.85
N GLU A 3 26.18 12.40 -11.16
CA GLU A 3 27.29 13.16 -11.75
C GLU A 3 27.24 14.66 -11.41
N LYS A 4 26.05 15.26 -11.48
CA LYS A 4 25.85 16.69 -11.18
C LYS A 4 26.16 17.03 -9.72
N LEU A 5 25.89 16.12 -8.79
CA LEU A 5 26.03 16.37 -7.35
C LEU A 5 27.35 15.84 -6.77
N GLY A 6 28.01 14.91 -7.46
CA GLY A 6 29.16 14.15 -6.97
C GLY A 6 28.71 12.78 -6.43
N SER A 7 29.33 11.69 -6.90
CA SER A 7 28.96 10.32 -6.51
C SER A 7 29.33 9.98 -5.07
N ASP A 8 30.31 10.67 -4.49
CA ASP A 8 30.74 10.62 -3.11
C ASP A 8 29.65 11.01 -2.10
N LYS A 9 28.64 11.77 -2.54
CA LYS A 9 27.51 12.20 -1.70
C LYS A 9 26.41 11.16 -1.56
N PHE A 10 26.55 10.01 -2.20
CA PHE A 10 25.53 8.97 -2.20
C PHE A 10 26.08 7.71 -1.55
N ALA A 11 25.43 7.24 -0.49
CA ALA A 11 25.75 5.97 0.15
C ALA A 11 24.94 4.81 -0.42
N ALA A 12 23.70 5.06 -0.85
CA ALA A 12 22.79 4.02 -1.31
C ALA A 12 21.72 4.56 -2.26
N ILE A 13 21.17 3.65 -3.06
CA ILE A 13 19.92 3.84 -3.79
C ILE A 13 18.89 2.80 -3.33
N VAL A 14 17.72 3.30 -2.92
CA VAL A 14 16.60 2.47 -2.45
C VAL A 14 15.43 2.67 -3.40
N THR A 15 15.02 1.62 -4.12
CA THR A 15 13.80 1.65 -4.94
C THR A 15 13.02 0.35 -4.83
N ASP A 16 11.79 0.33 -5.35
CA ASP A 16 10.98 -0.87 -5.38
C ASP A 16 11.58 -1.97 -6.29
N ASN A 17 10.90 -3.11 -6.36
CA ASN A 17 11.36 -4.26 -7.14
C ASN A 17 10.77 -4.29 -8.57
N ALA A 18 10.24 -3.17 -9.07
CA ALA A 18 9.85 -3.09 -10.48
C ALA A 18 11.05 -3.35 -11.38
N SER A 19 10.82 -3.93 -12.56
CA SER A 19 11.88 -4.40 -13.45
C SER A 19 12.83 -3.27 -13.87
N ASN A 20 12.29 -2.12 -14.26
CA ASN A 20 13.03 -0.91 -14.58
C ASN A 20 13.83 -0.37 -13.38
N CYS A 21 13.23 -0.33 -12.18
CA CYS A 21 13.88 0.11 -10.96
C CYS A 21 15.03 -0.81 -10.55
N ARG A 22 14.88 -2.12 -10.72
CA ARG A 22 15.92 -3.11 -10.48
C ARG A 22 17.10 -2.92 -11.43
N VAL A 23 16.85 -2.78 -12.73
CA VAL A 23 17.90 -2.54 -13.73
C VAL A 23 18.61 -1.21 -13.46
N ALA A 24 17.87 -0.14 -13.16
CA ALA A 24 18.46 1.16 -12.85
C ALA A 24 19.38 1.11 -11.63
N ARG A 25 18.95 0.50 -10.52
CA ARG A 25 19.81 0.31 -9.34
C ARG A 25 21.04 -0.55 -9.63
N GLN A 26 20.87 -1.61 -10.43
CA GLN A 26 21.98 -2.48 -10.82
C GLN A 26 23.03 -1.72 -11.63
N ASN A 27 22.60 -0.95 -12.62
CA ASN A 27 23.49 -0.13 -13.44
C ASN A 27 24.22 0.91 -12.58
N ILE A 28 23.51 1.58 -11.67
CA ILE A 28 24.12 2.56 -10.75
C ILE A 28 25.20 1.91 -9.88
N HIS A 29 24.94 0.72 -9.33
CA HIS A 29 25.92 0.01 -8.51
C HIS A 29 27.12 -0.47 -9.33
N GLN A 30 26.92 -0.87 -10.58
CA GLN A 30 28.02 -1.23 -11.48
C GLN A 30 28.89 -0.02 -11.85
N THR A 31 28.28 1.15 -12.09
CA THR A 31 29.00 2.41 -12.36
C THR A 31 29.68 2.98 -11.11
N TYR A 32 29.05 2.85 -9.95
CA TYR A 32 29.50 3.40 -8.68
C TYR A 32 29.44 2.32 -7.58
N PRO A 33 30.45 1.44 -7.45
CA PRO A 33 30.41 0.30 -6.53
C PRO A 33 30.22 0.65 -5.05
N HIS A 34 30.59 1.86 -4.63
CA HIS A 34 30.39 2.34 -3.27
C HIS A 34 28.93 2.71 -2.96
N ILE A 35 28.09 2.94 -3.99
CA ILE A 35 26.66 3.22 -3.81
C ILE A 35 25.93 1.88 -3.66
N TRP A 36 25.33 1.65 -2.49
CA TRP A 36 24.65 0.40 -2.20
C TRP A 36 23.33 0.24 -2.97
N ASN A 37 23.14 -0.96 -3.52
CA ASN A 37 21.92 -1.35 -4.19
C ASN A 37 20.92 -1.97 -3.18
N ILE A 38 19.94 -1.19 -2.72
CA ILE A 38 19.02 -1.61 -1.67
C ILE A 38 17.59 -1.72 -2.21
N ARG A 39 16.88 -2.79 -1.83
CA ARG A 39 15.45 -2.96 -2.12
C ARG A 39 14.59 -2.23 -1.09
N CYS A 40 13.50 -1.63 -1.52
CA CYS A 40 12.55 -0.96 -0.63
C CYS A 40 11.91 -1.94 0.37
N ALA A 41 12.14 -1.71 1.66
CA ALA A 41 11.58 -2.52 2.75
C ALA A 41 10.04 -2.44 2.81
N ALA A 42 9.47 -1.25 2.58
CA ALA A 42 8.02 -1.09 2.50
C ALA A 42 7.43 -1.96 1.37
N HIS A 43 8.06 -1.95 0.19
CA HIS A 43 7.61 -2.83 -0.90
C HIS A 43 7.71 -4.31 -0.53
N ALA A 44 8.79 -4.73 0.16
CA ALA A 44 8.94 -6.11 0.63
C ALA A 44 7.81 -6.53 1.58
N ILE A 45 7.48 -5.68 2.56
CA ILE A 45 6.37 -5.94 3.50
C ILE A 45 5.03 -6.02 2.74
N ASN A 46 4.82 -5.18 1.73
CA ASN A 46 3.60 -5.21 0.91
C ASN A 46 3.45 -6.52 0.13
N LEU A 47 4.57 -7.07 -0.37
CA LEU A 47 4.59 -8.36 -1.04
C LEU A 47 4.27 -9.50 -0.07
N ILE A 48 4.86 -9.50 1.12
CA ILE A 48 4.54 -10.47 2.18
C ILE A 48 3.03 -10.42 2.51
N ALA A 49 2.49 -9.23 2.73
CA ALA A 49 1.06 -9.03 2.96
C ALA A 49 0.21 -9.55 1.79
N SER A 50 0.64 -9.31 0.55
CA SER A 50 -0.04 -9.81 -0.65
C SER A 50 0.01 -11.32 -0.78
N ASP A 51 1.08 -11.96 -0.33
CA ASP A 51 1.22 -13.41 -0.31
C ASP A 51 0.36 -14.05 0.78
N LEU A 52 0.25 -13.42 1.96
CA LEU A 52 -0.69 -13.84 3.00
C LEU A 52 -2.14 -13.85 2.49
N VAL A 53 -2.54 -12.86 1.68
CA VAL A 53 -3.90 -12.83 1.10
C VAL A 53 -4.16 -13.98 0.13
N LYS A 54 -3.15 -14.74 -0.30
CA LYS A 54 -3.37 -15.97 -1.09
C LYS A 54 -3.89 -17.14 -0.24
N LEU A 55 -3.75 -17.08 1.09
CA LEU A 55 -4.32 -18.08 2.00
C LEU A 55 -5.85 -17.94 1.99
N GLU A 56 -6.55 -19.02 1.68
CA GLU A 56 -8.01 -19.00 1.47
C GLU A 56 -8.82 -18.35 2.61
N PRO A 57 -8.51 -18.56 3.91
CA PRO A 57 -9.22 -17.84 4.98
C PRO A 57 -9.07 -16.32 4.89
N ILE A 58 -7.85 -15.83 4.60
CA ILE A 58 -7.55 -14.40 4.49
C ILE A 58 -8.16 -13.83 3.21
N LYS A 59 -8.01 -14.54 2.09
CA LYS A 59 -8.63 -14.18 0.81
C LYS A 59 -10.13 -13.99 0.94
N LYS A 60 -10.81 -14.95 1.57
CA LYS A 60 -12.25 -14.89 1.83
C LYS A 60 -12.60 -13.67 2.68
N PHE A 61 -11.88 -13.44 3.77
CA PHE A 61 -12.09 -12.28 4.63
C PHE A 61 -11.97 -10.95 3.86
N ILE A 62 -10.88 -10.77 3.10
CA ILE A 62 -10.66 -9.54 2.32
C ILE A 62 -11.71 -9.36 1.22
N ASN A 63 -12.19 -10.45 0.62
CA ASN A 63 -13.29 -10.39 -0.35
C ASN A 63 -14.60 -9.91 0.30
N GLU A 64 -14.93 -10.39 1.51
CA GLU A 64 -16.09 -9.88 2.26
C GLU A 64 -15.94 -8.40 2.61
N CYS A 65 -14.75 -7.96 3.05
CA CYS A 65 -14.44 -6.54 3.23
C CYS A 65 -14.70 -5.73 1.94
N GLY A 66 -14.28 -6.27 0.80
CA GLY A 66 -14.49 -5.68 -0.52
C GLY A 66 -15.97 -5.55 -0.89
N LYS A 67 -16.80 -6.55 -0.56
CA LYS A 67 -18.26 -6.50 -0.80
C LYS A 67 -18.92 -5.39 0.01
N ILE A 68 -18.57 -5.25 1.29
CA ILE A 68 -19.08 -4.17 2.15
C ILE A 68 -18.71 -2.81 1.56
N ASN A 69 -17.43 -2.61 1.23
CA ASN A 69 -17.01 -1.33 0.67
C ASN A 69 -17.71 -1.04 -0.67
N ARG A 70 -17.85 -2.06 -1.52
CA ARG A 70 -18.55 -1.93 -2.80
C ARG A 70 -19.99 -1.44 -2.59
N TYR A 71 -20.74 -2.06 -1.69
CA TYR A 71 -22.12 -1.66 -1.36
C TYR A 71 -22.24 -0.15 -1.05
N PHE A 72 -21.38 0.37 -0.17
CA PHE A 72 -21.40 1.79 0.21
C PHE A 72 -20.81 2.74 -0.84
N SER A 73 -19.93 2.26 -1.72
CA SER A 73 -19.32 3.06 -2.78
C SER A 73 -20.19 3.18 -4.03
N THR A 74 -21.07 2.20 -4.30
CA THR A 74 -21.85 2.13 -5.55
C THR A 74 -23.06 3.07 -5.55
N SER A 75 -23.66 3.35 -4.38
CA SER A 75 -24.83 4.22 -4.26
C SER A 75 -24.51 5.50 -3.53
N HIS A 76 -24.88 6.64 -4.11
CA HIS A 76 -24.78 7.95 -3.45
C HIS A 76 -25.55 7.97 -2.12
N ALA A 77 -26.75 7.39 -2.09
CA ALA A 77 -27.58 7.33 -0.89
C ALA A 77 -26.89 6.49 0.21
N SER A 78 -26.38 5.31 -0.13
CA SER A 78 -25.66 4.47 0.83
C SER A 78 -24.39 5.15 1.33
N ASN A 79 -23.65 5.84 0.46
CA ASN A 79 -22.45 6.59 0.85
C ASN A 79 -22.79 7.75 1.81
N ALA A 80 -23.88 8.46 1.55
CA ALA A 80 -24.35 9.54 2.43
C ALA A 80 -24.70 9.01 3.83
N LEU A 81 -25.41 7.87 3.90
CA LEU A 81 -25.72 7.20 5.17
C LEU A 81 -24.46 6.79 5.92
N LEU A 82 -23.48 6.22 5.23
CA LEU A 82 -22.19 5.87 5.84
C LEU A 82 -21.48 7.10 6.44
N ARG A 83 -21.42 8.21 5.69
CA ARG A 83 -20.80 9.46 6.15
C ARG A 83 -21.54 10.06 7.33
N GLN A 84 -22.86 10.01 7.33
CA GLN A 84 -23.68 10.44 8.46
C GLN A 84 -23.38 9.59 9.69
N GLY A 85 -23.36 8.26 9.56
CA GLY A 85 -23.01 7.35 10.65
C GLY A 85 -21.62 7.63 11.22
N PHE A 86 -20.61 7.84 10.36
CA PHE A 86 -19.26 8.20 10.80
C PHE A 86 -19.23 9.52 11.57
N THR A 87 -20.02 10.51 11.13
CA THR A 87 -20.12 11.81 11.80
C THR A 87 -20.79 11.67 13.17
N THR A 88 -21.93 10.97 13.23
CA THR A 88 -22.69 10.72 14.46
C THR A 88 -21.87 9.95 15.49
N MET A 89 -21.16 8.91 15.06
CA MET A 89 -20.30 8.10 15.93
C MET A 89 -18.91 8.70 16.18
N LYS A 90 -18.63 9.89 15.61
CA LYS A 90 -17.32 10.57 15.71
C LYS A 90 -16.13 9.69 15.27
N ILE A 91 -16.36 8.82 14.30
CA ILE A 91 -15.34 7.94 13.72
C ILE A 91 -14.40 8.78 12.86
N LYS A 92 -13.11 8.79 13.20
CA LYS A 92 -12.06 9.46 12.44
C LYS A 92 -11.48 8.53 11.37
N GLY A 93 -10.97 9.10 10.27
CA GLY A 93 -10.30 8.38 9.17
C GLY A 93 -11.20 8.22 7.93
N GLY A 94 -10.75 8.75 6.78
CA GLY A 94 -11.51 9.11 5.57
C GLY A 94 -12.31 8.03 4.84
N GLY A 95 -13.27 7.40 5.52
CA GLY A 95 -14.20 6.43 4.96
C GLY A 95 -13.66 5.00 4.89
N LEU A 96 -14.46 4.12 4.29
CA LEU A 96 -14.08 2.76 3.94
C LEU A 96 -13.10 2.75 2.75
N GLN A 97 -12.20 1.76 2.72
CA GLN A 97 -11.17 1.64 1.69
C GLN A 97 -11.10 0.22 1.12
N THR A 98 -10.87 0.10 -0.19
CA THR A 98 -10.67 -1.20 -0.85
C THR A 98 -9.19 -1.55 -0.91
N TRP A 99 -8.89 -2.83 -0.71
CA TRP A 99 -7.53 -3.33 -0.84
C TRP A 99 -7.08 -3.24 -2.29
N VAL A 100 -5.92 -2.65 -2.51
CA VAL A 100 -5.29 -2.53 -3.82
C VAL A 100 -3.87 -3.03 -3.69
N LYS A 101 -3.58 -4.20 -4.27
CA LYS A 101 -2.28 -4.88 -4.15
C LYS A 101 -1.07 -3.98 -4.40
N THR A 102 -1.17 -3.05 -5.35
CA THR A 102 -0.08 -2.13 -5.73
C THR A 102 0.07 -0.92 -4.80
N ARG A 103 -0.92 -0.64 -3.94
CA ARG A 103 -0.91 0.51 -3.03
C ARG A 103 -0.43 0.08 -1.64
N TRP A 104 0.72 0.64 -1.24
CA TRP A 104 1.30 0.44 0.09
C TRP A 104 0.27 0.63 1.20
N GLY A 105 0.22 -0.33 2.13
CA GLY A 105 -0.62 -0.27 3.32
C GLY A 105 -2.12 -0.46 3.07
N SER A 106 -2.58 -0.58 1.83
CA SER A 106 -4.02 -0.65 1.53
C SER A 106 -4.72 -1.86 2.17
N LEU A 107 -4.00 -2.97 2.38
CA LEU A 107 -4.56 -4.13 3.07
C LEU A 107 -4.94 -3.78 4.51
N PHE A 108 -4.01 -3.16 5.24
CA PHE A 108 -4.25 -2.67 6.59
C PHE A 108 -5.35 -1.61 6.62
N MET A 109 -5.32 -0.65 5.68
CA MET A 109 -6.32 0.41 5.66
C MET A 109 -7.74 -0.11 5.41
N THR A 110 -7.91 -1.15 4.59
CA THR A 110 -9.20 -1.80 4.37
C THR A 110 -9.74 -2.45 5.63
N THR A 111 -8.91 -3.21 6.34
CA THR A 111 -9.34 -3.91 7.55
C THR A 111 -9.57 -2.93 8.71
N ASP A 112 -8.67 -1.97 8.91
CA ASP A 112 -8.78 -0.90 9.91
C ASP A 112 -10.04 -0.05 9.71
N ALA A 113 -10.35 0.34 8.47
CA ALA A 113 -11.53 1.15 8.20
C ALA A 113 -12.84 0.44 8.54
N LEU A 114 -12.92 -0.86 8.31
CA LEU A 114 -14.09 -1.66 8.69
C LEU A 114 -14.14 -1.92 10.19
N LEU A 115 -12.99 -2.16 10.83
CA LEU A 115 -12.90 -2.32 12.28
C LEU A 115 -13.36 -1.05 13.01
N ARG A 116 -12.94 0.14 12.55
CA ARG A 116 -13.39 1.43 13.09
C ARG A 116 -14.87 1.72 12.84
N ALA A 117 -15.45 1.15 11.79
CA ALA A 117 -16.85 1.31 11.43
C ALA A 117 -17.80 0.37 12.20
N ARG A 118 -17.25 -0.50 13.05
CA ARG A 118 -18.04 -1.41 13.89
C ARG A 118 -18.73 -0.61 15.02
N PRO A 119 -20.03 -0.87 15.30
CA PRO A 119 -20.74 -0.26 16.43
C PRO A 119 -20.10 -0.57 17.77
#